data_AF-A0A327J6K5-F1
#
_entry.id   AF-A0A327J6K5-F1
#
_cell.length_a   1.000
_cell.length_b   1.000
_cell.length_c   1.000
_cell.angle_alpha   90.00
_cell.angle_beta   90.00
_cell.angle_gamma   90.00
#
_symmetry.space_group_name_H-M   'P 1'
#
loop_
_entity.id
_entity.type
_entity.pdbx_description
1 polymer ?
#
loop_
_entity_poly.entity_id
_entity_poly.type
_entity_poly.pdbx_seq_one_letter_code
_entity_poly.pdbx_strand_id
1 'polypeptide(L)'
;MEEVRENNALISFEGVIGRYNYFLNLVILNMISILFTTPLTGYYLTGADNFSSLFNFTSLFMQAPIGVRIWGIIGSIIVSYVIVSNVIRRLNDINGKENKYMNYGISAIFVLLAFGYVFPSILAFLIYIVGTIVAFWILLKKGKITGEMPYDYKKEFNWGAFFGTWIWGLFNKSYKTLWMLLLWCTPWGLLFAIYCGIKGNEWAGKNRDWDNLEKFNKSQEKQSIIFIILNVVIIPVVIFAIMMTFIMGTAFYITSNDGNTQKLDKTVEKLENAMNTLGSIYFEGHEITKNENKYYVLSNDWKGYSFNDKKDILDMAASMASTEKNKAEKQTSKYSKTTELPRTKIYSYETKQLLGEFIMDKKVQENGSFKEYLSASMKAYKFYKPTK
;
A
#
# COMPACT_ATOMS: atom_id res chain seq x y z
N MET A 1 -22.52 -50.30 8.44
CA MET A 1 -22.05 -48.98 7.96
C MET A 1 -20.55 -49.02 8.04
N GLU A 2 -19.86 -48.83 6.93
CA GLU A 2 -18.39 -48.81 6.89
C GLU A 2 -17.90 -47.73 7.85
N GLU A 3 -17.06 -48.10 8.81
CA GLU A 3 -16.57 -47.19 9.84
C GLU A 3 -15.73 -46.11 9.15
N VAL A 4 -16.18 -44.86 9.22
CA VAL A 4 -15.55 -43.77 8.47
C VAL A 4 -14.21 -43.44 9.12
N ARG A 5 -13.15 -44.01 8.54
CA ARG A 5 -11.76 -43.92 9.02
C ARG A 5 -11.09 -42.59 8.67
N GLU A 6 -10.19 -42.13 9.54
CA GLU A 6 -9.38 -40.93 9.29
C GLU A 6 -8.40 -41.19 8.13
N ASN A 7 -8.34 -40.25 7.19
CA ASN A 7 -7.43 -40.27 6.05
C ASN A 7 -6.82 -38.90 5.83
N ASN A 8 -5.54 -38.80 6.18
CA ASN A 8 -4.77 -37.55 6.16
C ASN A 8 -3.94 -37.36 4.89
N ALA A 9 -4.05 -38.26 3.89
CA ALA A 9 -3.31 -38.18 2.64
C ALA A 9 -3.63 -36.88 1.90
N LEU A 10 -2.64 -36.31 1.19
CA LEU A 10 -2.85 -35.11 0.38
C LEU A 10 -3.96 -35.32 -0.67
N ILE A 11 -4.06 -36.53 -1.23
CA ILE A 11 -5.06 -36.92 -2.24
C ILE A 11 -5.70 -38.25 -1.84
N SER A 12 -7.02 -38.27 -1.72
CA SER A 12 -7.93 -39.43 -1.60
C SER A 12 -9.38 -38.94 -1.43
N PHE A 13 -10.35 -39.70 -1.92
CA PHE A 13 -11.78 -39.34 -1.89
C PHE A 13 -12.56 -40.07 -0.80
N GLU A 14 -11.89 -40.85 0.03
CA GLU A 14 -12.50 -41.72 1.05
C GLU A 14 -12.09 -41.30 2.46
N GLY A 15 -12.99 -41.53 3.41
CA GLY A 15 -12.76 -41.29 4.83
C GLY A 15 -12.98 -39.83 5.25
N VAL A 16 -12.39 -39.47 6.39
CA VAL A 16 -12.53 -38.15 7.01
C VAL A 16 -11.18 -37.49 7.24
N ILE A 17 -11.14 -36.15 7.25
CA ILE A 17 -9.95 -35.40 7.62
C ILE A 17 -10.29 -34.32 8.65
N GLY A 18 -9.56 -34.35 9.77
CA GLY A 18 -9.73 -33.39 10.85
C GLY A 18 -9.23 -32.00 10.49
N ARG A 19 -9.66 -30.98 11.25
CA ARG A 19 -9.31 -29.57 10.99
C ARG A 19 -7.81 -29.33 10.84
N TYR A 20 -7.01 -29.91 11.73
CA TYR A 20 -5.56 -29.76 11.74
C TYR A 20 -4.92 -30.25 10.43
N ASN A 21 -5.20 -31.51 10.04
CA ASN A 21 -4.62 -32.11 8.83
C ASN A 21 -5.21 -31.48 7.55
N TYR A 22 -6.48 -31.07 7.58
CA TYR A 22 -7.09 -30.31 6.49
C TYR A 22 -6.35 -28.99 6.27
N PHE A 23 -6.12 -28.21 7.34
CA PHE A 23 -5.38 -26.95 7.24
C PHE A 23 -3.93 -27.16 6.79
N LEU A 24 -3.26 -28.19 7.29
CA LEU A 24 -1.93 -28.58 6.84
C LEU A 24 -1.91 -28.87 5.32
N ASN A 25 -2.87 -29.66 4.83
CA ASN A 25 -2.99 -29.96 3.41
C ASN A 25 -3.30 -28.70 2.59
N LEU A 26 -4.08 -27.75 3.11
CA LEU A 26 -4.30 -26.46 2.45
C LEU A 26 -3.01 -25.65 2.34
N VAL A 27 -2.17 -25.61 3.40
CA VAL A 27 -0.88 -24.91 3.35
C VAL A 27 0.04 -25.53 2.31
N ILE A 28 0.16 -26.87 2.31
CA ILE A 28 0.95 -27.61 1.30
C ILE A 28 0.41 -27.35 -0.11
N LEU A 29 -0.91 -27.39 -0.29
CA LEU A 29 -1.54 -27.13 -1.58
C LEU A 29 -1.29 -25.70 -2.06
N ASN A 30 -1.32 -24.70 -1.18
CA ASN A 30 -0.98 -23.33 -1.55
C ASN A 30 0.49 -23.21 -1.94
N MET A 31 1.41 -23.88 -1.24
CA MET A 31 2.82 -23.94 -1.68
C MET A 31 2.95 -24.57 -3.08
N ILE A 32 2.21 -25.62 -3.39
CA ILE A 32 2.19 -26.22 -4.73
C ILE A 32 1.59 -25.24 -5.74
N SER A 33 0.49 -24.56 -5.39
CA SER A 33 -0.22 -23.62 -6.26
C SER A 33 0.66 -22.46 -6.71
N ILE A 34 1.50 -21.92 -5.81
CA ILE A 34 2.41 -20.81 -6.14
C ILE A 34 3.36 -21.18 -7.29
N LEU A 35 3.75 -22.45 -7.45
CA LEU A 35 4.59 -22.91 -8.57
C LEU A 35 3.93 -22.64 -9.93
N PHE A 36 2.60 -22.77 -9.96
CA PHE A 36 1.80 -22.57 -11.17
C PHE A 36 1.39 -21.12 -11.37
N THR A 37 1.11 -20.40 -10.30
CA THR A 37 0.62 -19.01 -10.40
C THR A 37 1.75 -18.00 -10.60
N THR A 38 2.97 -18.26 -10.11
CA THR A 38 4.07 -17.27 -10.16
C THR A 38 4.39 -16.76 -11.57
N PRO A 39 4.52 -17.60 -12.61
CA PRO A 39 4.76 -17.10 -13.97
C PRO A 39 3.64 -16.18 -14.46
N LEU A 40 2.39 -16.51 -14.14
CA LEU A 40 1.22 -15.72 -14.52
C LEU A 40 1.17 -14.40 -13.75
N THR A 41 1.42 -14.42 -12.44
CA THR A 41 1.49 -13.21 -11.60
C THR A 41 2.63 -12.30 -12.03
N GLY A 42 3.80 -12.83 -12.38
CA GLY A 42 4.91 -12.06 -12.93
C GLY A 42 4.49 -11.32 -14.21
N TYR A 43 3.79 -12.01 -15.12
CA TYR A 43 3.28 -11.39 -16.33
C TYR A 43 2.21 -10.33 -16.05
N TYR A 44 1.34 -10.55 -15.06
CA TYR A 44 0.33 -9.57 -14.66
C TYR A 44 0.95 -8.28 -14.12
N LEU A 45 2.01 -8.39 -13.33
CA LEU A 45 2.70 -7.24 -12.76
C LEU A 45 3.48 -6.44 -13.80
N THR A 46 4.04 -7.10 -14.82
CA THR A 46 4.78 -6.42 -15.89
C THR A 46 3.91 -5.95 -17.05
N GLY A 47 2.74 -6.55 -17.25
CA GLY A 47 1.82 -6.27 -18.36
C GLY A 47 0.68 -5.31 -18.03
N ALA A 48 0.58 -4.82 -16.79
CA ALA A 48 -0.46 -3.88 -16.40
C ALA A 48 -0.05 -2.42 -16.68
N ASP A 49 -0.67 -1.81 -17.69
CA ASP A 49 -0.43 -0.41 -18.05
C ASP A 49 -0.86 0.59 -16.97
N ASN A 50 -1.87 0.25 -16.15
CA ASN A 50 -2.40 1.10 -15.10
C ASN A 50 -3.05 0.26 -13.98
N PHE A 51 -3.36 0.90 -12.85
CA PHE A 51 -3.95 0.19 -11.71
C PHE A 51 -5.30 -0.48 -12.03
N SER A 52 -6.10 0.06 -12.97
CA SER A 52 -7.38 -0.53 -13.36
C SER A 52 -7.20 -1.84 -14.12
N SER A 53 -6.17 -1.94 -14.96
CA SER A 53 -5.91 -3.16 -15.74
C SER A 53 -5.52 -4.36 -14.86
N LEU A 54 -4.97 -4.13 -13.66
CA LEU A 54 -4.68 -5.19 -12.68
C LEU A 54 -5.92 -6.00 -12.28
N PHE A 55 -7.11 -5.43 -12.38
CA PHE A 55 -8.36 -6.11 -12.04
C PHE A 55 -9.01 -6.83 -13.23
N ASN A 56 -8.46 -6.70 -14.44
CA ASN A 56 -8.98 -7.37 -15.64
C ASN A 56 -8.26 -8.70 -15.89
N PHE A 57 -8.52 -9.68 -15.01
CA PHE A 57 -7.83 -10.96 -15.01
C PHE A 57 -7.96 -11.73 -16.33
N THR A 58 -9.13 -11.72 -16.97
CA THR A 58 -9.34 -12.39 -18.26
C THR A 58 -8.49 -11.79 -19.35
N SER A 59 -8.47 -10.46 -19.47
CA SER A 59 -7.64 -9.78 -20.47
C SER A 59 -6.16 -10.05 -20.26
N LEU A 60 -5.69 -9.90 -19.01
CA LEU A 60 -4.29 -10.17 -18.65
C LEU A 60 -3.91 -11.63 -18.91
N PHE A 61 -4.80 -12.58 -18.61
CA PHE A 61 -4.59 -13.99 -18.93
C PHE A 61 -4.46 -14.19 -20.44
N MET A 62 -5.37 -13.62 -21.24
CA MET A 62 -5.38 -13.78 -22.69
C MET A 62 -4.16 -13.16 -23.39
N GLN A 63 -3.60 -12.10 -22.82
CA GLN A 63 -2.38 -11.47 -23.30
C GLN A 63 -1.12 -12.26 -22.93
N ALA A 64 -1.19 -13.17 -21.96
CA ALA A 64 -0.04 -13.96 -21.53
C ALA A 64 0.42 -14.94 -22.64
N PRO A 65 1.75 -15.21 -22.72
CA PRO A 65 2.29 -16.20 -23.63
C PRO A 65 1.55 -17.53 -23.52
N ILE A 66 1.36 -18.23 -24.64
CA ILE A 66 0.58 -19.47 -24.69
C ILE A 66 1.10 -20.52 -23.69
N GLY A 67 2.42 -20.61 -23.50
CA GLY A 67 3.03 -21.52 -22.51
C GLY A 67 2.65 -21.18 -21.07
N VAL A 68 2.61 -19.89 -20.71
CA VAL A 68 2.20 -19.43 -19.37
C VAL A 68 0.72 -19.73 -19.12
N ARG A 69 -0.13 -19.54 -20.14
CA ARG A 69 -1.56 -19.88 -20.06
C ARG A 69 -1.78 -21.37 -19.84
N ILE A 70 -1.11 -22.22 -20.63
CA ILE A 70 -1.17 -23.68 -20.49
C ILE A 70 -0.69 -24.10 -19.11
N TRP A 71 0.43 -23.53 -18.63
CA TRP A 71 0.96 -23.79 -17.29
C TRP A 71 -0.04 -23.46 -16.18
N GLY A 72 -0.68 -22.29 -16.27
CA GLY A 72 -1.73 -21.88 -15.34
C GLY A 72 -2.91 -22.84 -15.34
N ILE A 73 -3.40 -23.26 -16.51
CA ILE A 73 -4.51 -24.22 -16.64
C ILE A 73 -4.15 -25.58 -16.02
N ILE A 74 -2.96 -26.11 -16.31
CA ILE A 74 -2.47 -27.36 -15.70
C ILE A 74 -2.46 -27.24 -14.18
N GLY A 75 -1.92 -26.13 -13.66
CA GLY A 75 -1.93 -25.84 -12.23
C GLY A 75 -3.32 -25.83 -11.64
N SER A 76 -4.27 -25.13 -12.28
CA SER A 76 -5.66 -25.05 -11.83
C SER A 76 -6.36 -26.41 -11.80
N ILE A 77 -6.10 -27.29 -12.77
CA ILE A 77 -6.63 -28.67 -12.79
C ILE A 77 -6.06 -29.47 -11.61
N ILE A 78 -4.74 -29.44 -11.41
CA ILE A 78 -4.06 -30.17 -10.33
C ILE A 78 -4.56 -29.66 -8.98
N VAL A 79 -4.57 -28.34 -8.77
CA VAL A 79 -5.03 -27.71 -7.53
C VAL A 79 -6.48 -28.05 -7.25
N SER A 80 -7.34 -28.00 -8.28
CA SER A 80 -8.76 -28.39 -8.19
C SER A 80 -8.93 -29.83 -7.74
N TYR A 81 -8.17 -30.77 -8.32
CA TYR A 81 -8.25 -32.18 -7.96
C TYR A 81 -7.88 -32.42 -6.49
N VAL A 82 -6.79 -31.80 -6.03
CA VAL A 82 -6.32 -31.92 -4.65
C VAL A 82 -7.29 -31.24 -3.67
N ILE A 83 -7.77 -30.02 -3.96
CA ILE A 83 -8.68 -29.32 -3.03
C ILE A 83 -10.03 -30.03 -2.91
N VAL A 84 -10.60 -30.52 -4.02
CA VAL A 84 -11.87 -31.26 -4.01
C VAL A 84 -11.75 -32.50 -3.14
N SER A 85 -10.68 -33.29 -3.32
CA SER A 85 -10.38 -34.45 -2.48
C SER A 85 -10.34 -34.10 -0.97
N ASN A 86 -9.69 -32.99 -0.60
CA ASN A 86 -9.60 -32.55 0.79
C ASN A 86 -10.92 -32.03 1.35
N VAL A 87 -11.66 -31.24 0.57
CA VAL A 87 -12.96 -30.67 0.95
C VAL A 87 -13.99 -31.77 1.18
N ILE A 88 -14.05 -32.80 0.31
CA ILE A 88 -14.98 -33.92 0.48
C ILE A 88 -14.77 -34.63 1.82
N ARG A 89 -13.53 -35.00 2.15
CA ARG A 89 -13.22 -35.65 3.43
C ARG A 89 -13.47 -34.74 4.63
N ARG A 90 -13.24 -33.43 4.47
CA ARG A 90 -13.50 -32.45 5.52
C ARG A 90 -15.00 -32.31 5.78
N LEU A 91 -15.81 -32.34 4.72
CA LEU A 91 -17.26 -32.33 4.81
C LEU A 91 -17.80 -33.65 5.37
N ASN A 92 -17.22 -34.81 5.04
CA ASN A 92 -17.55 -36.08 5.70
C ASN A 92 -17.41 -35.96 7.22
N ASP A 93 -16.32 -35.36 7.70
CA ASP A 93 -16.08 -35.15 9.14
C ASP A 93 -17.11 -34.21 9.77
N ILE A 94 -17.40 -33.08 9.11
CA ILE A 94 -18.40 -32.11 9.57
C ILE A 94 -19.81 -32.72 9.65
N ASN A 95 -20.16 -33.56 8.68
CA ASN A 95 -21.47 -34.19 8.60
C ASN A 95 -21.60 -35.39 9.54
N GLY A 96 -20.48 -36.03 9.88
CA GLY A 96 -20.40 -37.29 10.63
C GLY A 96 -20.73 -38.53 9.79
N LYS A 97 -20.89 -38.36 8.49
CA LYS A 97 -21.20 -39.42 7.52
C LYS A 97 -20.81 -38.99 6.12
N GLU A 98 -20.65 -39.97 5.24
CA GLU A 98 -20.45 -39.67 3.83
C GLU A 98 -21.75 -39.15 3.18
N ASN A 99 -21.66 -38.02 2.49
CA ASN A 99 -22.75 -37.46 1.68
C ASN A 99 -22.19 -37.00 0.34
N LYS A 100 -22.11 -37.92 -0.63
CA LYS A 100 -21.44 -37.69 -1.92
C LYS A 100 -22.03 -36.48 -2.65
N TYR A 101 -23.35 -36.44 -2.88
CA TYR A 101 -23.97 -35.36 -3.67
C TYR A 101 -23.73 -33.96 -3.11
N MET A 102 -23.97 -33.76 -1.81
CA MET A 102 -23.76 -32.46 -1.18
C MET A 102 -22.27 -32.09 -1.17
N ASN A 103 -21.38 -33.06 -0.89
CA ASN A 103 -19.96 -32.79 -0.79
C ASN A 103 -19.34 -32.44 -2.15
N TYR A 104 -19.70 -33.15 -3.22
CA TYR A 104 -19.30 -32.79 -4.58
C TYR A 104 -19.84 -31.42 -4.99
N GLY A 105 -21.10 -31.12 -4.66
CA GLY A 105 -21.72 -29.82 -4.94
C GLY A 105 -20.97 -28.65 -4.28
N ILE A 106 -20.65 -28.75 -2.99
CA ILE A 106 -19.87 -27.73 -2.28
C ILE A 106 -18.44 -27.65 -2.82
N SER A 107 -17.83 -28.81 -3.14
CA SER A 107 -16.45 -28.87 -3.64
C SER A 107 -16.29 -28.21 -5.01
N ALA A 108 -17.34 -28.18 -5.85
CA ALA A 108 -17.32 -27.53 -7.15
C ALA A 108 -17.00 -26.02 -7.07
N ILE A 109 -17.35 -25.35 -5.95
CA ILE A 109 -17.00 -23.95 -5.70
C ILE A 109 -15.47 -23.75 -5.72
N PHE A 110 -14.72 -24.71 -5.18
CA PHE A 110 -13.26 -24.63 -5.14
C PHE A 110 -12.60 -24.86 -6.50
N VAL A 111 -13.27 -25.56 -7.40
CA VAL A 111 -12.85 -25.64 -8.81
C VAL A 111 -13.00 -24.26 -9.46
N LEU A 112 -14.14 -23.59 -9.28
CA LEU A 112 -14.36 -22.24 -9.81
C LEU A 112 -13.31 -21.24 -9.30
N LEU A 113 -12.94 -21.32 -8.02
CA LEU A 113 -11.87 -20.50 -7.44
C LEU A 113 -10.52 -20.67 -8.17
N ALA A 114 -10.14 -21.91 -8.48
CA ALA A 114 -8.88 -22.20 -9.18
C ALA A 114 -8.85 -21.58 -10.58
N PHE A 115 -10.00 -21.47 -11.24
CA PHE A 115 -10.15 -20.89 -12.57
C PHE A 115 -10.62 -19.43 -12.59
N GLY A 116 -10.56 -18.72 -11.45
CA GLY A 116 -11.09 -17.36 -11.31
C GLY A 116 -10.59 -16.38 -12.38
N TYR A 117 -9.37 -16.55 -12.88
CA TYR A 117 -8.77 -15.69 -13.93
C TYR A 117 -9.43 -15.81 -15.31
N VAL A 118 -10.23 -16.85 -15.56
CA VAL A 118 -10.96 -17.03 -16.84
C VAL A 118 -12.26 -16.23 -16.85
N PHE A 119 -12.79 -15.85 -15.69
CA PHE A 119 -14.07 -15.16 -15.57
C PHE A 119 -13.91 -13.63 -15.65
N PRO A 120 -14.92 -12.90 -16.18
CA PRO A 120 -14.94 -11.44 -16.13
C PRO A 120 -14.77 -10.93 -14.69
N SER A 121 -14.11 -9.78 -14.52
CA SER A 121 -13.66 -9.26 -13.22
C SER A 121 -14.71 -9.28 -12.11
N ILE A 122 -15.93 -8.83 -12.40
CA ILE A 122 -17.03 -8.78 -11.42
C ILE A 122 -17.40 -10.20 -10.97
N LEU A 123 -17.54 -11.13 -11.92
CA LEU A 123 -17.89 -12.51 -11.62
C LEU A 123 -16.76 -13.23 -10.89
N ALA A 124 -15.50 -13.02 -11.31
CA ALA A 124 -14.32 -13.54 -10.62
C ALA A 124 -14.30 -13.08 -9.15
N PHE A 125 -14.54 -11.79 -8.91
CA PHE A 125 -14.59 -11.23 -7.56
C PHE A 125 -15.69 -11.87 -6.70
N LEU A 126 -16.90 -12.05 -7.24
CA LEU A 126 -17.99 -12.73 -6.55
C LEU A 126 -17.64 -14.19 -6.22
N ILE A 127 -17.05 -14.93 -7.18
CA ILE A 127 -16.57 -16.30 -6.98
C ILE A 127 -15.55 -16.34 -5.84
N TYR A 128 -14.57 -15.41 -5.84
CA TYR A 128 -13.56 -15.33 -4.78
C TYR A 128 -14.16 -15.01 -3.41
N ILE A 129 -15.12 -14.08 -3.30
CA ILE A 129 -15.78 -13.77 -2.04
C ILE A 129 -16.55 -15.00 -1.52
N VAL A 130 -17.45 -15.54 -2.34
CA VAL A 130 -18.30 -16.67 -1.94
C VAL A 130 -17.44 -17.88 -1.58
N GLY A 131 -16.46 -18.20 -2.42
CA GLY A 131 -15.57 -19.31 -2.16
C GLY A 131 -14.69 -19.11 -0.92
N THR A 132 -14.27 -17.88 -0.62
CA THR A 132 -13.54 -17.57 0.62
C THR A 132 -14.44 -17.78 1.84
N ILE A 133 -15.67 -17.29 1.81
CA ILE A 133 -16.65 -17.50 2.91
C ILE A 133 -16.86 -19.00 3.15
N VAL A 134 -17.05 -19.78 2.07
CA VAL A 134 -17.22 -21.23 2.16
C VAL A 134 -15.94 -21.90 2.70
N ALA A 135 -14.76 -21.50 2.22
CA ALA A 135 -13.49 -22.03 2.70
C ALA A 135 -13.30 -21.82 4.21
N PHE A 136 -13.57 -20.60 4.69
CA PHE A 136 -13.52 -20.28 6.12
C PHE A 136 -14.55 -21.08 6.91
N TRP A 137 -15.78 -21.20 6.42
CA TRP A 137 -16.80 -22.01 7.08
C TRP A 137 -16.38 -23.48 7.22
N ILE A 138 -15.85 -24.09 6.15
CA ILE A 138 -15.38 -25.49 6.16
C ILE A 138 -14.18 -25.67 7.10
N LEU A 139 -13.25 -24.72 7.10
CA LEU A 139 -12.06 -24.74 7.96
C LEU A 139 -12.44 -24.61 9.44
N LEU A 140 -13.30 -23.64 9.78
CA LEU A 140 -13.61 -23.28 11.16
C LEU A 140 -14.66 -24.19 11.79
N LYS A 141 -15.57 -24.79 11.02
CA LYS A 141 -16.62 -25.66 11.58
C LYS A 141 -16.01 -26.87 12.29
N LYS A 142 -16.51 -27.22 13.47
CA LYS A 142 -16.05 -28.40 14.24
C LYS A 142 -16.51 -29.68 13.52
N GLY A 143 -15.61 -30.66 13.42
CA GLY A 143 -15.94 -32.01 12.94
C GLY A 143 -16.76 -32.79 13.97
N LYS A 144 -17.65 -33.68 13.52
CA LYS A 144 -18.36 -34.60 14.41
C LYS A 144 -17.50 -35.80 14.77
N ILE A 145 -16.75 -36.37 13.83
CA ILE A 145 -15.96 -37.58 14.07
C ILE A 145 -14.63 -37.21 14.72
N THR A 146 -13.81 -36.40 14.06
CA THR A 146 -12.49 -36.02 14.59
C THR A 146 -12.56 -35.05 15.76
N GLY A 147 -13.72 -34.42 15.98
CA GLY A 147 -13.95 -33.49 17.09
C GLY A 147 -14.26 -34.18 18.43
N GLU A 148 -14.49 -35.50 18.42
CA GLU A 148 -14.67 -36.35 19.61
C GLU A 148 -13.35 -37.02 20.03
N MET A 149 -12.31 -36.96 19.19
CA MET A 149 -11.00 -37.51 19.50
C MET A 149 -10.37 -36.79 20.70
N PRO A 150 -9.56 -37.50 21.51
CA PRO A 150 -8.85 -36.89 22.63
C PRO A 150 -7.91 -35.78 22.15
N TYR A 151 -7.74 -34.79 23.01
CA TYR A 151 -6.84 -33.66 22.73
C TYR A 151 -5.39 -34.13 22.54
N ASP A 152 -4.72 -33.56 21.55
CA ASP A 152 -3.33 -33.85 21.18
C ASP A 152 -2.55 -32.55 21.08
N TYR A 153 -1.68 -32.29 22.07
CA TYR A 153 -0.85 -31.08 22.15
C TYR A 153 0.10 -30.93 20.93
N LYS A 154 0.42 -32.02 20.22
CA LYS A 154 1.26 -31.96 19.01
C LYS A 154 0.56 -31.27 17.84
N LYS A 155 -0.78 -31.18 17.90
CA LYS A 155 -1.62 -30.50 16.90
C LYS A 155 -1.83 -29.01 17.21
N GLU A 156 -1.26 -28.50 18.30
CA GLU A 156 -1.26 -27.06 18.58
C GLU A 156 -0.26 -26.30 17.70
N PHE A 157 -0.60 -25.06 17.40
CA PHE A 157 0.27 -24.20 16.60
C PHE A 157 1.44 -23.69 17.44
N ASN A 158 2.66 -23.94 16.96
CA ASN A 158 3.89 -23.50 17.62
C ASN A 158 4.32 -22.13 17.08
N TRP A 159 4.02 -21.08 17.84
CA TRP A 159 4.39 -19.70 17.48
C TRP A 159 5.91 -19.48 17.43
N GLY A 160 6.68 -20.17 18.28
CA GLY A 160 8.15 -20.16 18.22
C GLY A 160 8.69 -20.69 16.90
N ALA A 161 8.13 -21.80 16.40
CA ALA A 161 8.50 -22.38 15.11
C ALA A 161 8.07 -21.52 13.93
N PHE A 162 6.91 -20.84 14.03
CA PHE A 162 6.43 -19.92 13.02
C PHE A 162 7.32 -18.67 12.89
N PHE A 163 7.60 -17.97 13.97
CA PHE A 163 8.41 -16.74 13.94
C PHE A 163 9.92 -17.03 13.88
N GLY A 164 10.38 -18.08 14.55
CA GLY A 164 11.79 -18.42 14.61
C GLY A 164 12.28 -19.31 13.47
N THR A 165 11.38 -20.01 12.76
CA THR A 165 11.65 -20.89 11.60
C THR A 165 12.97 -21.68 11.70
N TRP A 166 14.00 -21.28 10.94
CA TRP A 166 15.30 -21.94 10.89
C TRP A 166 16.07 -21.82 12.21
N ILE A 167 16.05 -20.66 12.86
CA ILE A 167 16.70 -20.43 14.16
C ILE A 167 16.06 -21.34 15.22
N TRP A 168 14.73 -21.35 15.27
CA TRP A 168 13.98 -22.25 16.15
C TRP A 168 14.31 -23.71 15.88
N GLY A 169 14.43 -24.10 14.60
CA GLY A 169 14.76 -25.47 14.22
C GLY A 169 16.15 -25.92 14.65
N LEU A 170 17.15 -25.02 14.65
CA LEU A 170 18.48 -25.34 15.19
C LEU A 170 18.40 -25.70 16.68
N PHE A 171 17.65 -24.93 17.49
CA PHE A 171 17.47 -25.22 18.92
C PHE A 171 16.65 -26.50 19.19
N ASN A 172 15.75 -26.87 18.28
CA ASN A 172 14.87 -28.04 18.42
C ASN A 172 15.27 -29.21 17.51
N LYS A 173 16.51 -29.25 17.01
CA LYS A 173 17.05 -30.30 16.13
C LYS A 173 16.16 -30.64 14.93
N SER A 174 15.46 -29.64 14.40
CA SER A 174 14.46 -29.75 13.34
C SER A 174 14.99 -29.11 12.05
N TYR A 175 16.04 -29.70 11.47
CA TYR A 175 16.81 -29.11 10.37
C TYR A 175 16.02 -28.87 9.06
N LYS A 176 14.82 -29.46 8.92
CA LYS A 176 13.92 -29.16 7.80
C LYS A 176 13.58 -27.67 7.72
N THR A 177 13.57 -26.94 8.83
CA THR A 177 13.26 -25.50 8.81
C THR A 177 14.34 -24.65 8.13
N LEU A 178 15.54 -25.19 7.86
CA LEU A 178 16.60 -24.50 7.12
C LEU A 178 16.20 -24.15 5.68
N TRP A 179 15.21 -24.84 5.10
CA TRP A 179 14.63 -24.45 3.80
C TRP A 179 14.12 -23.00 3.80
N MET A 180 13.80 -22.43 4.96
CA MET A 180 13.42 -21.02 5.08
C MET A 180 14.51 -20.08 4.53
N LEU A 181 15.80 -20.42 4.63
CA LEU A 181 16.89 -19.59 4.11
C LEU A 181 16.80 -19.39 2.58
N LEU A 182 16.27 -20.39 1.87
CA LEU A 182 16.03 -20.30 0.43
C LEU A 182 14.68 -19.65 0.10
N LEU A 183 13.69 -19.81 0.97
CA LEU A 183 12.30 -19.42 0.71
C LEU A 183 11.94 -18.02 1.21
N TRP A 184 12.73 -17.40 2.11
CA TRP A 184 12.31 -16.21 2.85
C TRP A 184 11.97 -14.99 1.99
N CYS A 185 12.66 -14.79 0.85
CA CYS A 185 12.39 -13.73 -0.12
C CYS A 185 11.41 -14.12 -1.23
N THR A 186 10.67 -15.23 -1.05
CA THR A 186 9.73 -15.74 -2.05
C THR A 186 8.32 -15.81 -1.46
N PRO A 187 7.26 -15.89 -2.30
CA PRO A 187 5.90 -16.10 -1.80
C PRO A 187 5.73 -17.38 -0.96
N TRP A 188 6.65 -18.36 -1.08
CA TRP A 188 6.67 -19.57 -0.24
C TRP A 188 7.11 -19.33 1.19
N GLY A 189 7.88 -18.27 1.48
CA GLY A 189 8.46 -18.05 2.80
C GLY A 189 7.43 -18.00 3.91
N LEU A 190 6.35 -17.23 3.72
CA LEU A 190 5.27 -17.13 4.70
C LEU A 190 4.53 -18.47 4.89
N LEU A 191 4.20 -19.18 3.80
CA LEU A 191 3.53 -20.48 3.89
C LEU A 191 4.41 -21.53 4.56
N PHE A 192 5.72 -21.50 4.28
CA PHE A 192 6.67 -22.38 4.92
C PHE A 192 6.83 -22.09 6.41
N ALA A 193 6.79 -20.81 6.81
CA ALA A 193 6.73 -20.43 8.22
C ALA A 193 5.45 -20.98 8.89
N ILE A 194 4.28 -20.86 8.25
CA ILE A 194 3.01 -21.46 8.73
C ILE A 194 3.16 -22.98 8.88
N TYR A 195 3.73 -23.66 7.88
CA TYR A 195 4.01 -25.09 7.92
C TYR A 195 4.91 -25.46 9.12
N CYS A 196 5.96 -24.66 9.38
CA CYS A 196 6.79 -24.81 10.56
C CYS A 196 5.99 -24.64 11.85
N GLY A 197 5.08 -23.67 11.93
CA GLY A 197 4.20 -23.48 13.07
C GLY A 197 3.26 -24.66 13.32
N ILE A 198 2.62 -25.19 12.27
CA ILE A 198 1.70 -26.35 12.38
C ILE A 198 2.43 -27.62 12.83
N LYS A 199 3.66 -27.83 12.37
CA LYS A 199 4.45 -29.05 12.66
C LYS A 199 5.47 -28.90 13.79
N GLY A 200 5.65 -27.70 14.32
CA GLY A 200 6.72 -27.39 15.27
C GLY A 200 6.67 -28.27 16.52
N ASN A 201 5.50 -28.42 17.15
CA ASN A 201 5.37 -29.27 18.34
C ASN A 201 5.66 -30.75 18.03
N GLU A 202 5.20 -31.25 16.89
CA GLU A 202 5.48 -32.61 16.43
C GLU A 202 6.99 -32.83 16.23
N TRP A 203 7.68 -31.90 15.58
CA TRP A 203 9.12 -32.01 15.34
C TRP A 203 9.95 -31.87 16.61
N ALA A 204 9.66 -30.87 17.45
CA ALA A 204 10.38 -30.67 18.70
C ALA A 204 10.17 -31.82 19.70
N GLY A 205 8.98 -32.43 19.71
CA GLY A 205 8.67 -33.60 20.53
C GLY A 205 9.32 -34.89 20.03
N LYS A 206 9.58 -35.03 18.71
CA LYS A 206 10.25 -36.20 18.13
C LYS A 206 11.77 -36.12 18.17
N ASN A 207 12.33 -34.91 18.03
CA ASN A 207 13.77 -34.73 17.82
C ASN A 207 14.57 -34.48 19.11
N ARG A 208 13.89 -34.39 20.27
CA ARG A 208 14.51 -34.18 21.58
C ARG A 208 13.86 -35.08 22.62
N ASP A 209 14.67 -35.54 23.56
CA ASP A 209 14.20 -36.24 24.75
C ASP A 209 13.68 -35.22 25.76
N TRP A 210 12.47 -35.44 26.25
CA TRP A 210 11.80 -34.59 27.23
C TRP A 210 11.41 -35.43 28.43
N ASP A 211 11.84 -35.02 29.63
CA ASP A 211 11.53 -35.76 30.87
C ASP A 211 10.02 -35.88 31.12
N ASN A 212 9.28 -34.80 30.84
CA ASN A 212 7.84 -34.75 30.95
C ASN A 212 7.22 -33.65 30.05
N LEU A 213 5.90 -33.74 29.87
CA LEU A 213 5.13 -32.81 29.04
C LEU A 213 5.16 -31.37 29.56
N GLU A 214 5.25 -31.16 30.88
CA GLU A 214 5.30 -29.82 31.48
C GLU A 214 6.57 -29.07 31.08
N LYS A 215 7.73 -29.73 31.12
CA LYS A 215 9.01 -29.15 30.68
C LYS A 215 9.00 -28.86 29.18
N PHE A 216 8.38 -29.73 28.37
CA PHE A 216 8.19 -29.47 26.94
C PHE A 216 7.38 -28.19 26.72
N ASN A 217 6.21 -28.09 27.36
CA ASN A 217 5.30 -26.95 27.20
C ASN A 217 5.97 -25.63 27.64
N LYS A 218 6.62 -25.61 28.81
CA LYS A 218 7.36 -24.43 29.29
C LYS A 218 8.46 -23.99 28.33
N SER A 219 9.16 -24.94 27.71
CA SER A 219 10.18 -24.62 26.70
C SER A 219 9.56 -24.00 25.44
N GLN A 220 8.48 -24.58 24.91
CA GLN A 220 7.85 -24.05 23.70
C GLN A 220 7.18 -22.69 23.92
N GLU A 221 6.60 -22.47 25.11
CA GLU A 221 6.05 -21.17 25.52
C GLU A 221 7.14 -20.09 25.58
N LYS A 222 8.26 -20.38 26.26
CA LYS A 222 9.40 -19.46 26.34
C LYS A 222 9.95 -19.11 24.96
N GLN A 223 10.11 -20.11 24.09
CA GLN A 223 10.60 -19.88 22.73
C GLN A 223 9.60 -19.05 21.91
N SER A 224 8.30 -19.30 22.06
CA SER A 224 7.25 -18.51 21.40
C SER A 224 7.36 -17.04 21.78
N ILE A 225 7.46 -16.71 23.07
CA ILE A 225 7.61 -15.33 23.54
C ILE A 225 8.88 -14.69 22.95
N ILE A 226 10.03 -15.37 23.02
CA ILE A 226 11.31 -14.85 22.51
C ILE A 226 11.21 -14.53 21.01
N PHE A 227 10.71 -15.46 20.20
CA PHE A 227 10.67 -15.27 18.75
C PHE A 227 9.58 -14.29 18.31
N ILE A 228 8.48 -14.17 19.05
CA ILE A 228 7.47 -13.12 18.84
C ILE A 228 8.11 -11.75 19.10
N ILE A 229 8.75 -11.54 20.25
CA ILE A 229 9.38 -10.25 20.58
C ILE A 229 10.46 -9.91 19.53
N LEU A 230 11.28 -10.89 19.15
CA LEU A 230 12.33 -10.70 18.16
C LEU A 230 11.77 -10.27 16.80
N ASN A 231 10.76 -10.98 16.26
CA ASN A 231 10.26 -10.75 14.90
C ASN A 231 9.21 -9.64 14.79
N VAL A 232 8.40 -9.43 15.82
CA VAL A 232 7.28 -8.47 15.79
C VAL A 232 7.69 -7.11 16.37
N VAL A 233 8.69 -7.07 17.26
CA VAL A 233 9.13 -5.83 17.92
C VAL A 233 10.53 -5.45 17.48
N ILE A 234 11.54 -6.28 17.77
CA ILE A 234 12.95 -5.90 17.62
C ILE A 234 13.33 -5.69 16.14
N ILE A 235 13.06 -6.67 15.27
CA ILE A 235 13.42 -6.60 13.86
C ILE A 235 12.76 -5.38 13.16
N PRO A 236 11.44 -5.13 13.29
CA PRO A 236 10.82 -3.95 12.71
C PRO A 236 11.40 -2.63 13.22
N VAL A 237 11.70 -2.52 14.52
CA VAL A 237 12.32 -1.32 15.10
C VAL A 237 13.73 -1.10 14.53
N VAL A 238 14.53 -2.15 14.40
CA VAL A 238 15.89 -2.06 13.82
C VAL A 238 15.82 -1.67 12.35
N ILE A 239 14.93 -2.29 11.56
CA ILE A 239 14.72 -1.92 10.14
C ILE A 239 14.30 -0.45 10.04
N PHE A 240 13.35 -0.01 10.87
CA PHE A 240 12.91 1.38 10.90
C PHE A 240 14.05 2.34 11.25
N ALA A 241 14.86 2.03 12.25
CA ALA A 241 16.02 2.85 12.64
C ALA A 241 17.06 2.93 11.51
N ILE A 242 17.34 1.83 10.82
CA ILE A 242 18.24 1.79 9.65
C ILE A 242 17.67 2.66 8.53
N MET A 243 16.39 2.48 8.17
CA MET A 243 15.73 3.28 7.14
C MET A 243 15.75 4.78 7.47
N MET A 244 15.46 5.16 8.71
CA MET A 244 15.53 6.55 9.17
C MET A 244 16.95 7.12 9.07
N THR A 245 17.96 6.32 9.38
CA THR A 245 19.37 6.72 9.24
C THR A 245 19.72 6.98 7.77
N PHE A 246 19.28 6.11 6.85
CA PHE A 246 19.46 6.33 5.42
C PHE A 246 18.72 7.57 4.90
N ILE A 247 17.48 7.79 5.33
CA ILE A 247 16.68 8.97 4.94
C ILE A 247 17.34 10.27 5.44
N MET A 248 17.79 10.29 6.70
CA MET A 248 18.48 11.45 7.25
C MET A 248 19.84 11.68 6.57
N GLY A 249 20.58 10.62 6.27
CA GLY A 249 21.84 10.70 5.54
C GLY A 249 21.68 11.27 4.13
N THR A 250 20.65 10.84 3.39
CA THR A 250 20.36 11.40 2.06
C THR A 250 19.86 12.84 2.13
N ALA A 251 19.02 13.18 3.11
CA ALA A 251 18.58 14.55 3.34
C ALA A 251 19.78 15.47 3.64
N PHE A 252 20.69 15.04 4.51
CA PHE A 252 21.91 15.77 4.84
C PHE A 252 22.86 15.91 3.63
N TYR A 253 23.02 14.86 2.83
CA TYR A 253 23.81 14.92 1.60
C TYR A 253 23.24 15.92 0.59
N ILE A 254 21.91 15.96 0.43
CA ILE A 254 21.24 16.91 -0.47
C ILE A 254 21.39 18.36 0.02
N THR A 255 21.30 18.60 1.34
CA THR A 255 21.42 19.95 1.91
C THR A 255 22.85 20.46 2.00
N SER A 256 23.84 19.57 2.03
CA SER A 256 25.27 19.94 2.10
C SER A 256 25.97 20.12 0.74
N ASN A 257 25.32 19.75 -0.37
CA ASN A 257 25.93 19.83 -1.69
C ASN A 257 25.75 21.22 -2.34
N ASP A 258 26.75 22.09 -2.14
CA ASP A 258 26.79 23.52 -2.54
C ASP A 258 26.82 23.78 -4.07
N GLY A 259 26.94 22.73 -4.90
CA GLY A 259 26.91 22.85 -6.36
C GLY A 259 25.53 23.21 -6.94
N ASN A 260 24.45 22.95 -6.20
CA ASN A 260 23.10 23.32 -6.61
C ASN A 260 22.78 24.80 -6.37
N THR A 261 23.48 25.47 -5.45
CA THR A 261 23.25 26.87 -5.09
C THR A 261 23.55 27.79 -6.28
N GLN A 262 24.68 27.60 -6.98
CA GLN A 262 25.00 28.38 -8.18
C GLN A 262 24.05 28.15 -9.36
N LYS A 263 23.52 26.93 -9.52
CA LYS A 263 22.56 26.62 -10.59
C LYS A 263 21.18 27.19 -10.26
N LEU A 264 20.80 27.16 -8.98
CA LEU A 264 19.61 27.82 -8.45
C LEU A 264 19.72 29.34 -8.62
N ASP A 265 20.83 29.97 -8.27
CA ASP A 265 21.05 31.42 -8.41
C ASP A 265 20.89 31.87 -9.88
N LYS A 266 21.51 31.15 -10.83
CA LYS A 266 21.35 31.41 -12.26
C LYS A 266 19.92 31.19 -12.76
N THR A 267 19.15 30.31 -12.13
CA THR A 267 17.77 30.01 -12.52
C THR A 267 16.83 31.07 -11.94
N VAL A 268 17.07 31.49 -10.69
CA VAL A 268 16.39 32.61 -10.04
C VAL A 268 16.63 33.88 -10.84
N GLU A 269 17.87 34.20 -11.21
CA GLU A 269 18.20 35.36 -12.04
C GLU A 269 17.48 35.35 -13.40
N LYS A 270 17.37 34.19 -14.06
CA LYS A 270 16.59 34.05 -15.30
C LYS A 270 15.10 34.28 -15.09
N LEU A 271 14.54 33.78 -13.99
CA LEU A 271 13.14 33.99 -13.63
C LEU A 271 12.85 35.46 -13.30
N GLU A 272 13.75 36.13 -12.57
CA GLU A 272 13.66 37.57 -12.31
C GLU A 272 13.65 38.38 -13.61
N ASN A 273 14.58 38.10 -14.51
CA ASN A 273 14.66 38.78 -15.81
C ASN A 273 13.40 38.54 -16.66
N ALA A 274 12.87 37.31 -16.66
CA ALA A 274 11.62 37.00 -17.35
C ALA A 274 10.42 37.74 -16.72
N MET A 275 10.33 37.79 -15.39
CA MET A 275 9.28 38.53 -14.69
C MET A 275 9.35 40.03 -14.95
N ASN A 276 10.54 40.63 -14.96
CA ASN A 276 10.71 42.05 -15.28
C ASN A 276 10.33 42.35 -16.73
N THR A 277 10.71 41.47 -17.66
CA THR A 277 10.34 41.60 -19.08
C THR A 277 8.83 41.51 -19.26
N LEU A 278 8.17 40.51 -18.65
CA LEU A 278 6.72 40.37 -18.70
C LEU A 278 6.02 41.53 -18.00
N GLY A 279 6.53 41.99 -16.86
CA GLY A 279 6.01 43.14 -16.13
C GLY A 279 6.03 44.42 -16.96
N SER A 280 7.09 44.63 -17.75
CA SER A 280 7.20 45.81 -18.64
C SER A 280 6.15 45.87 -19.75
N ILE A 281 5.45 44.77 -20.03
CA ILE A 281 4.33 44.74 -20.98
C ILE A 281 3.07 45.36 -20.35
N TYR A 282 2.93 45.26 -19.03
CA TYR A 282 1.73 45.70 -18.32
C TYR A 282 1.93 47.01 -17.58
N PHE A 283 3.15 47.29 -17.10
CA PHE A 283 3.44 48.41 -16.21
C PHE A 283 4.29 49.49 -16.89
N GLU A 284 3.80 50.72 -16.87
CA GLU A 284 4.54 51.92 -17.31
C GLU A 284 5.60 52.36 -16.27
N GLY A 285 5.47 51.89 -15.03
CA GLY A 285 6.42 52.12 -13.96
C GLY A 285 5.89 51.68 -12.61
N HIS A 286 6.74 51.76 -11.58
CA HIS A 286 6.38 51.38 -10.21
C HIS A 286 7.19 52.14 -9.16
N GLU A 287 6.65 52.22 -7.95
CA GLU A 287 7.28 52.80 -6.76
C GLU A 287 7.14 51.81 -5.60
N ILE A 288 8.25 51.35 -5.06
CA ILE A 288 8.26 50.44 -3.92
C ILE A 288 8.69 51.21 -2.68
N THR A 289 7.81 51.26 -1.69
CA THR A 289 8.11 51.85 -0.38
C THR A 289 8.01 50.79 0.73
N LYS A 290 8.37 51.19 1.96
CA LYS A 290 8.24 50.32 3.14
C LYS A 290 6.79 49.85 3.37
N ASN A 291 5.81 50.71 3.07
CA ASN A 291 4.42 50.47 3.46
C ASN A 291 3.50 50.15 2.28
N GLU A 292 3.82 50.63 1.08
CA GLU A 292 2.98 50.53 -0.11
C GLU A 292 3.83 50.33 -1.38
N ASN A 293 3.41 49.41 -2.25
CA ASN A 293 4.02 49.16 -3.56
C ASN A 293 3.02 49.62 -4.63
N LYS A 294 3.37 50.63 -5.41
CA LYS A 294 2.52 51.20 -6.46
C LYS A 294 3.01 50.73 -7.81
N TYR A 295 2.10 50.23 -8.64
CA TYR A 295 2.39 49.89 -10.04
C TYR A 295 1.42 50.66 -10.93
N TYR A 296 1.91 51.19 -12.05
CA TYR A 296 1.14 52.05 -12.94
C TYR A 296 0.82 51.35 -14.26
N VAL A 297 -0.44 51.35 -14.68
CA VAL A 297 -0.92 50.73 -15.93
C VAL A 297 -1.67 51.76 -16.79
N LEU A 298 -1.70 51.56 -18.11
CA LEU A 298 -2.51 52.39 -19.01
C LEU A 298 -4.00 52.17 -18.79
N SER A 299 -4.77 53.25 -18.74
CA SER A 299 -6.20 53.21 -18.41
C SER A 299 -7.02 52.49 -19.49
N ASN A 300 -6.61 52.63 -20.76
CA ASN A 300 -7.28 51.97 -21.88
C ASN A 300 -7.11 50.44 -21.84
N ASP A 301 -5.92 49.97 -21.52
CA ASP A 301 -5.63 48.53 -21.44
C ASP A 301 -6.31 47.91 -20.23
N TRP A 302 -6.25 48.59 -19.08
CA TRP A 302 -6.93 48.15 -17.87
C TRP A 302 -8.45 48.01 -18.05
N LYS A 303 -9.06 48.86 -18.88
CA LYS A 303 -10.49 48.77 -19.20
C LYS A 303 -10.82 47.51 -20.01
N GLY A 304 -9.92 47.07 -20.89
CA GLY A 304 -10.08 45.88 -21.72
C GLY A 304 -9.86 44.55 -20.99
N TYR A 305 -9.10 44.56 -19.90
CA TYR A 305 -8.78 43.34 -19.15
C TYR A 305 -9.97 42.72 -18.41
N SER A 306 -10.04 41.39 -18.46
CA SER A 306 -10.98 40.59 -17.66
C SER A 306 -10.62 40.64 -16.16
N PHE A 307 -11.48 40.08 -15.31
CA PHE A 307 -11.17 39.97 -13.88
C PHE A 307 -9.91 39.12 -13.63
N ASN A 308 -9.77 38.01 -14.36
CA ASN A 308 -8.62 37.11 -14.20
C ASN A 308 -7.32 37.81 -14.63
N ASP A 309 -7.34 38.53 -15.75
CA ASP A 309 -6.18 39.30 -16.22
C ASP A 309 -5.75 40.33 -15.16
N LYS A 310 -6.70 41.08 -14.60
CA LYS A 310 -6.43 42.07 -13.54
C LYS A 310 -5.86 41.46 -12.27
N LYS A 311 -6.36 40.27 -11.89
CA LYS A 311 -5.84 39.50 -10.77
C LYS A 311 -4.41 39.04 -11.04
N ASP A 312 -4.13 38.52 -12.23
CA ASP A 312 -2.80 38.03 -12.58
C ASP A 312 -1.79 39.19 -12.66
N ILE A 313 -2.21 40.36 -13.15
CA ILE A 313 -1.40 41.60 -13.13
C ILE A 313 -1.10 42.03 -11.68
N LEU A 314 -2.09 42.07 -10.79
CA LEU A 314 -1.85 42.43 -9.38
C LEU A 314 -0.95 41.40 -8.67
N ASP A 315 -1.14 40.12 -8.95
CA ASP A 315 -0.33 39.03 -8.42
C ASP A 315 1.13 39.11 -8.91
N MET A 316 1.33 39.51 -10.16
CA MET A 316 2.63 39.76 -10.77
C MET A 316 3.32 40.95 -10.08
N ALA A 317 2.62 42.08 -9.93
CA ALA A 317 3.14 43.26 -9.24
C ALA A 317 3.61 42.93 -7.81
N ALA A 318 2.83 42.16 -7.04
CA ALA A 318 3.19 41.76 -5.69
C ALA A 318 4.43 40.85 -5.66
N SER A 319 4.57 39.97 -6.66
CA SER A 319 5.71 39.07 -6.79
C SER A 319 6.99 39.84 -7.19
N MET A 320 6.88 40.79 -8.12
CA MET A 320 7.96 41.71 -8.49
C MET A 320 8.41 42.53 -7.28
N ALA A 321 7.48 43.11 -6.52
CA ALA A 321 7.80 43.89 -5.33
C ALA A 321 8.52 43.07 -4.26
N SER A 322 8.10 41.81 -4.06
CA SER A 322 8.77 40.91 -3.11
C SER A 322 10.22 40.60 -3.52
N THR A 323 10.45 40.44 -4.82
CA THR A 323 11.77 40.16 -5.41
C THR A 323 12.69 41.36 -5.23
N GLU A 324 12.22 42.56 -5.57
CA GLU A 324 13.01 43.79 -5.45
C GLU A 324 13.39 44.11 -3.99
N LYS A 325 12.48 43.89 -3.03
CA LYS A 325 12.77 44.08 -1.60
C LYS A 325 13.78 43.07 -1.06
N ASN A 326 13.61 41.79 -1.40
CA ASN A 326 14.55 40.73 -1.03
C ASN A 326 15.96 41.03 -1.55
N LYS A 327 16.06 41.53 -2.78
CA LYS A 327 17.33 41.97 -3.39
C LYS A 327 17.95 43.18 -2.69
N ALA A 328 17.16 44.20 -2.39
CA ALA A 328 17.62 45.39 -1.68
C ALA A 328 18.18 45.07 -0.29
N GLU A 329 17.60 44.09 0.41
CA GLU A 329 18.02 43.68 1.75
C GLU A 329 19.00 42.48 1.77
N LYS A 330 19.40 41.94 0.62
CA LYS A 330 20.22 40.72 0.48
C LYS A 330 19.66 39.52 1.26
N GLN A 331 18.34 39.35 1.26
CA GLN A 331 17.65 38.22 1.91
C GLN A 331 16.89 37.41 0.86
N THR A 332 16.99 36.08 0.90
CA THR A 332 16.41 35.19 -0.14
C THR A 332 14.92 34.88 0.06
N SER A 333 14.33 35.20 1.21
CA SER A 333 12.98 34.70 1.55
C SER A 333 12.21 35.51 2.60
N LYS A 334 12.63 36.74 2.92
CA LYS A 334 11.96 37.57 3.93
C LYS A 334 10.59 38.08 3.45
N TYR A 335 10.53 38.48 2.18
CA TYR A 335 9.33 38.94 1.52
C TYR A 335 8.83 37.87 0.54
N SER A 336 7.51 37.70 0.43
CA SER A 336 6.86 36.82 -0.54
C SER A 336 5.68 37.54 -1.19
N LYS A 337 5.16 36.99 -2.29
CA LYS A 337 3.90 37.46 -2.90
C LYS A 337 2.81 37.64 -1.84
N THR A 338 2.63 36.67 -0.95
CA THR A 338 1.58 36.71 0.08
C THR A 338 1.76 37.87 1.07
N THR A 339 3.00 38.22 1.43
CA THR A 339 3.26 39.35 2.35
C THR A 339 3.15 40.70 1.66
N GLU A 340 3.45 40.77 0.37
CA GLU A 340 3.44 42.01 -0.41
C GLU A 340 2.09 42.29 -1.10
N LEU A 341 1.27 41.28 -1.36
CA LEU A 341 -0.02 41.43 -2.04
C LEU A 341 -0.95 42.45 -1.35
N PRO A 342 -1.12 42.46 -0.01
CA PRO A 342 -1.95 43.48 0.66
C PRO A 342 -1.37 44.90 0.62
N ARG A 343 -0.07 45.04 0.31
CA ARG A 343 0.63 46.33 0.20
C ARG A 343 0.71 46.82 -1.24
N THR A 344 0.34 45.97 -2.20
CA THR A 344 0.50 46.24 -3.62
C THR A 344 -0.80 46.78 -4.19
N LYS A 345 -0.68 47.89 -4.93
CA LYS A 345 -1.81 48.60 -5.52
C LYS A 345 -1.50 48.99 -6.96
N ILE A 346 -2.50 48.85 -7.82
CA ILE A 346 -2.44 49.24 -9.22
C ILE A 346 -3.08 50.60 -9.39
N TYR A 347 -2.41 51.51 -10.09
CA TYR A 347 -2.84 52.86 -10.38
C TYR A 347 -2.89 53.12 -11.88
N SER A 348 -3.75 54.02 -12.30
CA SER A 348 -3.73 54.59 -13.64
C SER A 348 -2.43 55.38 -13.84
N TYR A 349 -1.72 55.14 -14.94
CA TYR A 349 -0.53 55.91 -15.26
C TYR A 349 -0.87 57.38 -15.53
N GLU A 350 -1.99 57.64 -16.20
CA GLU A 350 -2.41 58.96 -16.67
C GLU A 350 -3.03 59.80 -15.54
N THR A 351 -3.98 59.22 -14.80
CA THR A 351 -4.78 59.96 -13.80
C THR A 351 -4.30 59.74 -12.36
N LYS A 352 -3.38 58.79 -12.14
CA LYS A 352 -2.94 58.32 -10.81
C LYS A 352 -4.09 57.83 -9.91
N GLN A 353 -5.25 57.52 -10.49
CA GLN A 353 -6.38 56.93 -9.80
C GLN A 353 -6.08 55.47 -9.40
N LEU A 354 -6.56 55.03 -8.24
CA LEU A 354 -6.49 53.63 -7.81
C LEU A 354 -7.39 52.75 -8.69
N LEU A 355 -6.81 51.70 -9.27
CA LEU A 355 -7.46 50.79 -10.20
C LEU A 355 -7.58 49.36 -9.68
N GLY A 356 -6.70 48.93 -8.77
CA GLY A 356 -6.74 47.58 -8.21
C GLY A 356 -6.04 47.45 -6.87
N GLU A 357 -6.60 46.67 -5.96
CA GLU A 357 -6.01 46.38 -4.66
C GLU A 357 -6.50 45.04 -4.10
N PHE A 358 -5.80 44.54 -3.09
CA PHE A 358 -6.16 43.34 -2.35
C PHE A 358 -6.46 43.68 -0.88
N ILE A 359 -7.69 43.44 -0.43
CA ILE A 359 -8.15 43.70 0.93
C ILE A 359 -8.76 42.44 1.53
N MET A 360 -8.06 41.87 2.51
CA MET A 360 -8.51 40.70 3.26
C MET A 360 -8.91 41.07 4.70
N ASP A 361 -9.97 40.45 5.22
CA ASP A 361 -10.36 40.64 6.63
C ASP A 361 -9.36 39.95 7.57
N LYS A 362 -8.76 40.75 8.48
CA LYS A 362 -7.79 40.26 9.47
C LYS A 362 -8.34 39.13 10.35
N LYS A 363 -9.63 39.15 10.69
CA LYS A 363 -10.24 38.10 11.52
C LYS A 363 -10.27 36.74 10.81
N VAL A 364 -10.55 36.75 9.51
CA VAL A 364 -10.57 35.53 8.68
C VAL A 364 -9.14 35.05 8.41
N GLN A 365 -8.18 35.97 8.31
CA GLN A 365 -6.77 35.66 8.10
C GLN A 365 -6.13 34.96 9.31
N GLU A 366 -6.52 35.31 10.55
CA GLU A 366 -5.94 34.76 11.77
C GLU A 366 -6.68 33.52 12.30
N ASN A 367 -8.03 33.48 12.18
CA ASN A 367 -8.86 32.47 12.87
C ASN A 367 -9.94 31.81 11.98
N GLY A 368 -9.94 32.04 10.67
CA GLY A 368 -10.95 31.48 9.76
C GLY A 368 -10.74 30.00 9.43
N SER A 369 -11.83 29.26 9.21
CA SER A 369 -11.74 27.90 8.65
C SER A 369 -11.25 27.93 7.20
N PHE A 370 -10.68 26.83 6.70
CA PHE A 370 -10.14 26.74 5.33
C PHE A 370 -11.14 27.20 4.24
N LYS A 371 -12.42 26.86 4.41
CA LYS A 371 -13.50 27.23 3.48
C LYS A 371 -13.81 28.73 3.53
N GLU A 372 -13.78 29.34 4.71
CA GLU A 372 -14.00 30.78 4.90
C GLU A 372 -12.81 31.58 4.35
N TYR A 373 -11.59 31.12 4.61
CA TYR A 373 -10.37 31.71 4.06
C TYR A 373 -10.39 31.68 2.53
N LEU A 374 -10.71 30.54 1.92
CA LEU A 374 -10.75 30.41 0.46
C LEU A 374 -11.81 31.33 -0.17
N SER A 375 -13.02 31.37 0.41
CA SER A 375 -14.11 32.25 -0.04
C SER A 375 -13.76 33.74 0.08
N ALA A 376 -13.16 34.14 1.20
CA ALA A 376 -12.77 35.52 1.45
C ALA A 376 -11.57 35.94 0.56
N SER A 377 -10.61 35.05 0.32
CA SER A 377 -9.44 35.32 -0.53
C SER A 377 -9.83 35.62 -1.98
N MET A 378 -10.85 34.95 -2.52
CA MET A 378 -11.36 35.24 -3.86
C MET A 378 -12.10 36.58 -3.93
N LYS A 379 -12.75 37.02 -2.85
CA LYS A 379 -13.45 38.32 -2.76
C LYS A 379 -12.54 39.49 -2.39
N ALA A 380 -11.31 39.21 -1.97
CA ALA A 380 -10.36 40.21 -1.51
C ALA A 380 -9.78 41.07 -2.65
N TYR A 381 -9.77 40.56 -3.88
CA TYR A 381 -9.39 41.32 -5.07
C TYR A 381 -10.47 42.35 -5.42
N LYS A 382 -10.11 43.63 -5.39
CA LYS A 382 -11.00 44.73 -5.76
C LYS A 382 -10.43 45.48 -6.95
N PHE A 383 -11.24 45.64 -8.00
CA PHE A 383 -10.85 46.35 -9.21
C PHE A 383 -11.85 47.47 -9.52
N TYR A 384 -11.31 48.62 -9.89
CA TYR A 384 -12.06 49.85 -10.15
C TYR A 384 -12.00 50.20 -11.63
N LYS A 385 -13.04 50.91 -12.11
CA LYS A 385 -13.10 51.39 -13.49
C LYS A 385 -12.32 52.70 -13.60
N PRO A 386 -11.43 52.85 -14.61
CA PRO A 386 -10.77 54.12 -14.86
C PRO A 386 -11.82 55.20 -15.20
N THR A 387 -11.73 56.37 -14.56
CA THR A 387 -12.46 57.55 -15.01
C THR A 387 -11.72 58.20 -16.16
N LYS A 388 -12.45 58.65 -17.19
CA LYS A 388 -11.90 59.31 -18.38
C LYS A 388 -11.08 60.54 -18.03
#